data_AF-A0A973JNB5-F1
#
_entry.id   AF-A0A973JNB5-F1
#
_cell.length_a   1.000
_cell.length_b   1.000
_cell.length_c   1.000
_cell.angle_alpha   90.00
_cell.angle_beta   90.00
_cell.angle_gamma   90.00
#
_symmetry.space_group_name_H-M   'P 1'
#
loop_
_entity.id
_entity.type
_entity.pdbx_description
1 polymer ?
#
loop_
_entity_poly.entity_id
_entity_poly.type
_entity_poly.pdbx_seq_one_letter_code
_entity_poly.pdbx_strand_id
1 'polypeptide(L)'
;MWNSVLVKRALPLSFSYLLLVAASLSLDYILHAAGLDWTGRYLGIAGTALVAFSFGYSARKKKLFRNGPLSLFLRLHCNAGWVGTLLILVHSGIHFNAILPWSATALMMVVTASGHVGQYLVRKLREEVRVKKKQLGIQDGNVDGLEQQAYWDAMTVKAFEQWRHMHMPMVSFLVVLTIIHIVSVTFFMNWR
;
A
#
# COMPACT_ATOMS: atom_id res chain seq x y z
N MET A 1 5.98 -3.26 -31.91
CA MET A 1 5.09 -3.97 -30.98
C MET A 1 5.03 -3.37 -29.56
N TRP A 2 5.71 -2.24 -29.27
CA TRP A 2 5.78 -1.62 -27.93
C TRP A 2 4.77 -0.48 -27.67
N ASN A 3 3.81 -0.26 -28.58
CA ASN A 3 2.88 0.88 -28.53
C ASN A 3 1.52 0.54 -27.88
N SER A 4 1.36 -0.64 -27.29
CA SER A 4 0.12 -0.95 -26.58
C SER A 4 -0.05 -0.04 -25.36
N VAL A 5 -1.24 0.55 -25.23
CA VAL A 5 -1.64 1.39 -24.09
C VAL A 5 -1.44 0.65 -22.76
N LEU A 6 -1.49 -0.69 -22.78
CA LEU A 6 -1.17 -1.55 -21.63
C LEU A 6 0.30 -1.46 -21.22
N VAL A 7 1.23 -1.46 -22.17
CA VAL A 7 2.68 -1.40 -21.90
C VAL A 7 3.06 -0.04 -21.33
N LYS A 8 2.56 1.06 -21.93
CA LYS A 8 2.83 2.43 -21.42
C LYS A 8 2.27 2.68 -20.02
N ARG A 9 1.21 1.96 -19.62
CA ARG A 9 0.55 2.11 -18.30
C ARG A 9 1.09 1.14 -17.25
N ALA A 10 1.45 -0.08 -17.64
CA ALA A 10 2.02 -1.08 -16.74
C ALA A 10 3.50 -0.79 -16.42
N LEU A 11 4.26 -0.26 -17.38
CA LEU A 11 5.68 0.07 -17.19
C LEU A 11 5.98 0.93 -15.95
N PRO A 12 5.36 2.11 -15.76
CA PRO A 12 5.69 2.95 -14.60
C PRO A 12 5.30 2.29 -13.28
N LEU A 13 4.24 1.48 -13.27
CA LEU A 13 3.76 0.74 -12.10
C LEU A 13 4.72 -0.41 -11.73
N SER A 14 5.19 -1.15 -12.74
CA SER A 14 6.16 -2.22 -12.56
C SER A 14 7.53 -1.65 -12.17
N PHE A 15 7.93 -0.52 -12.75
CA PHE A 15 9.22 0.11 -12.48
C PHE A 15 9.36 0.59 -11.04
N SER A 16 8.37 1.32 -10.51
CA SER A 16 8.37 1.77 -9.10
C SER A 16 8.39 0.59 -8.12
N TYR A 17 7.65 -0.48 -8.42
CA TYR A 17 7.63 -1.68 -7.59
C TYR A 17 8.97 -2.42 -7.61
N LEU A 18 9.55 -2.61 -8.80
CA LEU A 18 10.90 -3.18 -8.94
C LEU A 18 11.95 -2.32 -8.24
N LEU A 19 11.81 -0.99 -8.29
CA LEU A 19 12.70 -0.07 -7.60
C LEU A 19 12.60 -0.20 -6.09
N LEU A 20 11.41 -0.45 -5.52
CA LEU A 20 11.26 -0.76 -4.09
C LEU A 20 11.97 -2.06 -3.72
N VAL A 21 11.82 -3.12 -4.53
CA VAL A 21 12.50 -4.39 -4.29
C VAL A 21 14.01 -4.21 -4.37
N ALA A 22 14.50 -3.56 -5.43
CA ALA A 22 15.91 -3.28 -5.62
C ALA A 22 16.48 -2.40 -4.49
N ALA A 23 15.74 -1.37 -4.07
CA ALA A 23 16.12 -0.53 -2.94
C ALA A 23 16.20 -1.32 -1.64
N SER A 24 15.22 -2.19 -1.38
CA SER A 24 15.24 -3.06 -0.19
C SER A 24 16.45 -3.98 -0.17
N LEU A 25 16.74 -4.67 -1.28
CA LEU A 25 17.90 -5.56 -1.38
C LEU A 25 19.22 -4.80 -1.27
N SER A 26 19.29 -3.60 -1.85
CA SER A 26 20.49 -2.76 -1.78
C SER A 26 20.72 -2.24 -0.36
N LEU A 27 19.68 -1.79 0.33
CA LEU A 27 19.77 -1.37 1.73
C LEU A 27 20.19 -2.52 2.64
N ASP A 28 19.57 -3.68 2.48
CA ASP A 28 19.91 -4.89 3.24
C ASP A 28 21.39 -5.28 3.04
N TYR A 29 21.85 -5.30 1.78
CA TYR A 29 23.25 -5.56 1.45
C TYR A 29 24.22 -4.55 2.08
N ILE A 30 23.89 -3.26 2.02
CA ILE A 30 24.72 -2.19 2.62
C ILE A 30 24.80 -2.34 4.13
N LEU A 31 23.69 -2.65 4.80
CA LEU A 31 23.67 -2.86 6.26
C LEU A 31 24.52 -4.06 6.67
N HIS A 32 24.46 -5.16 5.92
CA HIS A 32 25.31 -6.32 6.15
C HIS A 32 26.79 -6.01 5.89
N ALA A 33 27.11 -5.31 4.79
CA ALA A 33 28.47 -4.91 4.47
C ALA A 33 29.09 -3.98 5.53
N ALA A 34 28.25 -3.19 6.21
CA ALA A 34 28.65 -2.30 7.31
C ALA A 34 28.70 -2.99 8.68
N GLY A 35 28.32 -4.27 8.80
CA GLY A 35 28.23 -4.97 10.10
C GLY A 35 27.12 -4.44 11.01
N LEU A 36 26.06 -3.86 10.43
CA LEU A 36 24.91 -3.27 11.12
C LEU A 36 23.64 -4.12 10.97
N ASP A 37 23.79 -5.43 10.80
CA ASP A 37 22.70 -6.41 10.63
C ASP A 37 21.69 -6.38 11.79
N TRP A 38 22.14 -6.08 13.01
CA TRP A 38 21.28 -5.89 14.19
C TRP A 38 20.21 -4.79 14.02
N THR A 39 20.46 -3.79 13.17
CA THR A 39 19.51 -2.70 12.91
C THR A 39 18.24 -3.20 12.23
N GLY A 40 18.30 -4.32 11.51
CA GLY A 40 17.16 -4.95 10.85
C GLY A 40 15.99 -5.17 11.81
N ARG A 41 16.26 -5.55 13.07
CA ARG A 41 15.21 -5.72 14.10
C ARG A 41 14.41 -4.44 14.36
N TYR A 42 15.10 -3.30 14.45
CA TYR A 42 14.46 -2.00 14.68
C TYR A 42 13.69 -1.51 13.44
N LEU A 43 14.18 -1.82 12.24
CA LEU A 43 13.46 -1.54 11.00
C LEU A 43 12.13 -2.31 10.92
N GLY A 44 12.09 -3.55 11.43
CA GLY A 44 10.86 -4.33 11.54
C GLY A 44 9.80 -3.66 12.44
N ILE A 45 10.24 -3.15 13.60
CA ILE A 45 9.36 -2.41 14.53
C ILE A 45 8.86 -1.11 13.89
N ALA A 46 9.78 -0.30 13.35
CA ALA A 46 9.44 0.96 12.70
C ALA A 46 8.52 0.77 11.50
N GLY A 47 8.80 -0.23 10.65
CA GLY A 47 7.99 -0.58 9.49
C GLY A 47 6.60 -1.06 9.88
N THR A 48 6.49 -1.92 10.90
CA THR A 48 5.20 -2.37 11.44
C THR A 48 4.40 -1.19 12.00
N ALA A 49 5.04 -0.27 12.72
CA ALA A 49 4.40 0.93 13.23
C ALA A 49 3.87 1.84 12.10
N LEU A 50 4.61 2.00 11.01
CA LEU A 50 4.16 2.75 9.83
C LEU A 50 2.98 2.06 9.12
N VAL A 51 3.03 0.74 8.95
CA VAL A 51 1.91 -0.01 8.36
C VAL A 51 0.69 0.08 9.25
N ALA A 52 0.84 -0.03 10.58
CA ALA A 52 -0.24 0.18 11.54
C ALA A 52 -0.82 1.60 11.45
N PHE A 53 0.03 2.63 11.39
CA PHE A 53 -0.38 4.02 11.20
C PHE A 53 -1.17 4.22 9.90
N SER A 54 -0.86 3.48 8.84
CA SER A 54 -1.58 3.55 7.56
C SER A 54 -3.08 3.22 7.68
N PHE A 55 -3.49 2.43 8.70
CA PHE A 55 -4.91 2.13 8.97
C PHE A 55 -5.70 3.35 9.48
N GLY A 56 -5.03 4.45 9.82
CA GLY A 56 -5.68 5.73 10.11
C GLY A 56 -6.62 6.19 8.99
N TYR A 57 -6.34 5.86 7.72
CA TYR A 57 -7.27 6.10 6.61
C TYR A 57 -8.56 5.30 6.74
N SER A 58 -8.48 4.01 7.05
CA SER A 58 -9.65 3.15 7.27
C SER A 58 -10.49 3.64 8.44
N ALA A 59 -9.85 4.08 9.53
CA ALA A 59 -10.53 4.67 10.68
C ALA A 59 -11.24 6.00 10.32
N ARG A 60 -10.57 6.87 9.58
CA ARG A 60 -11.15 8.13 9.07
C ARG A 60 -12.34 7.88 8.16
N LYS A 61 -12.24 6.89 7.26
CA LYS A 61 -13.32 6.49 6.33
C LYS A 61 -14.54 5.96 7.06
N LYS A 62 -14.36 5.25 8.18
CA LYS A 62 -15.44 4.80 9.08
C LYS A 62 -15.96 5.91 10.02
N LYS A 63 -15.50 7.17 9.84
CA LYS A 63 -15.87 8.34 10.66
C LYS A 63 -15.55 8.19 12.15
N LEU A 64 -14.59 7.34 12.52
CA LEU A 64 -14.09 7.24 13.91
C LEU A 64 -13.36 8.52 14.34
N PHE A 65 -12.75 9.22 13.38
CA PHE A 65 -12.20 10.56 13.55
C PHE A 65 -12.87 11.49 12.54
N ARG A 66 -13.22 12.72 12.94
CA ARG A 66 -13.90 13.71 12.07
C ARG A 66 -12.97 14.79 11.50
N ASN A 67 -11.75 14.88 12.01
CA ASN A 67 -10.84 15.98 11.67
C ASN A 67 -10.00 15.67 10.42
N GLY A 68 -9.70 16.69 9.63
CA GLY A 68 -8.82 16.63 8.46
C GLY A 68 -9.46 16.07 7.17
N PRO A 69 -8.91 16.43 6.00
CA PRO A 69 -9.45 16.03 4.70
C PRO A 69 -9.12 14.56 4.38
N LEU A 70 -10.09 13.82 3.85
CA LEU A 70 -9.94 12.39 3.50
C LEU A 70 -8.80 12.14 2.49
N SER A 71 -8.55 13.11 1.62
CA SER A 71 -7.46 13.05 0.63
C SER A 71 -6.07 13.00 1.28
N LEU A 72 -5.87 13.68 2.41
CA LEU A 72 -4.61 13.65 3.17
C LEU A 72 -4.40 12.26 3.80
N PHE A 73 -5.42 11.71 4.45
CA PHE A 73 -5.35 10.36 5.03
C PHE A 73 -5.03 9.30 3.99
N LEU A 74 -5.60 9.41 2.78
CA LEU A 74 -5.27 8.50 1.69
C LEU A 74 -3.80 8.63 1.25
N ARG A 75 -3.27 9.85 1.16
CA ARG A 75 -1.85 10.08 0.86
C ARG A 75 -0.94 9.51 1.94
N LEU A 76 -1.27 9.72 3.21
CA LEU A 76 -0.54 9.16 4.35
C LEU A 76 -0.57 7.64 4.33
N HIS A 77 -1.73 7.02 4.09
CA HIS A 77 -1.85 5.57 3.95
C HIS A 77 -0.96 5.03 2.83
N CYS A 78 -0.95 5.69 1.67
CA CYS A 78 -0.10 5.32 0.55
C CYS A 78 1.39 5.43 0.89
N ASN A 79 1.82 6.58 1.42
CA ASN A 79 3.22 6.83 1.74
C ASN A 79 3.72 5.92 2.87
N ALA A 80 2.94 5.78 3.94
CA ALA A 80 3.25 4.90 5.06
C ALA A 80 3.28 3.43 4.63
N GLY A 81 2.42 3.01 3.70
CA GLY A 81 2.48 1.69 3.09
C GLY A 81 3.81 1.45 2.35
N TRP A 82 4.22 2.37 1.47
CA TRP A 82 5.49 2.25 0.74
C TRP A 82 6.71 2.22 1.65
N VAL A 83 6.83 3.19 2.56
CA VAL A 83 7.96 3.26 3.48
C VAL A 83 7.93 2.09 4.46
N GLY A 84 6.76 1.74 5.00
CA GLY A 84 6.59 0.61 5.90
C GLY A 84 6.99 -0.71 5.25
N THR A 85 6.55 -0.97 4.01
CA THR A 85 6.98 -2.16 3.26
C THR A 85 8.49 -2.16 3.03
N LEU A 86 9.10 -1.05 2.63
CA LEU A 86 10.55 -0.97 2.46
C LEU A 86 11.29 -1.41 3.74
N LEU A 87 10.91 -0.83 4.89
CA LEU A 87 11.55 -1.16 6.17
C LEU A 87 11.34 -2.64 6.57
N ILE A 88 10.15 -3.19 6.33
CA ILE A 88 9.84 -4.59 6.64
C ILE A 88 10.60 -5.55 5.71
N LEU A 89 10.74 -5.22 4.43
CA LEU A 89 11.51 -6.04 3.49
C LEU A 89 13.00 -6.05 3.84
N VAL A 90 13.57 -4.92 4.26
CA VAL A 90 14.95 -4.86 4.79
C VAL A 90 15.06 -5.68 6.08
N HIS A 91 14.08 -5.59 6.99
CA HIS A 91 14.02 -6.41 8.20
C HIS A 91 14.00 -7.92 7.91
N SER A 92 13.32 -8.34 6.85
CA SER A 92 13.17 -9.76 6.50
C SER A 92 14.52 -10.42 6.18
N GLY A 93 15.51 -9.66 5.70
CA GLY A 93 16.80 -10.18 5.23
C GLY A 93 16.67 -11.32 4.21
N ILE A 94 17.76 -12.04 3.97
CA ILE A 94 17.82 -13.22 3.06
C ILE A 94 17.84 -14.55 3.87
N HIS A 95 17.47 -14.53 5.15
CA HIS A 95 17.57 -15.73 6.00
C HIS A 95 16.29 -16.58 5.98
N PHE A 96 16.36 -17.72 5.28
CA PHE A 96 15.25 -18.66 5.03
C PHE A 96 15.00 -19.69 6.14
N ASN A 97 14.83 -19.24 7.38
CA ASN A 97 14.81 -20.17 8.54
C ASN A 97 13.41 -20.56 9.04
N ALA A 98 12.34 -19.88 8.60
CA ALA A 98 10.98 -20.19 9.07
C ALA A 98 9.89 -19.86 8.05
N ILE A 99 8.89 -20.73 7.92
CA ILE A 99 7.80 -20.59 6.95
C ILE A 99 6.88 -19.39 7.24
N LEU A 100 6.71 -19.04 8.52
CA LEU A 100 5.84 -17.97 8.98
C LEU A 100 6.29 -16.57 8.52
N PRO A 101 7.53 -16.11 8.80
CA PRO A 101 8.01 -14.83 8.29
C PRO A 101 8.08 -14.79 6.75
N TRP A 102 8.37 -15.91 6.09
CA TRP A 102 8.35 -16.00 4.63
C TRP A 102 6.95 -15.83 4.05
N SER A 103 5.94 -16.46 4.66
CA SER A 103 4.54 -16.28 4.26
C SER A 103 4.08 -14.84 4.46
N ALA A 104 4.47 -14.21 5.57
CA ALA A 104 4.15 -12.80 5.84
C ALA A 104 4.82 -11.86 4.82
N THR A 105 6.09 -12.09 4.48
CA THR A 105 6.84 -11.31 3.49
C THR A 105 6.29 -11.46 2.09
N ALA A 106 5.97 -12.69 1.66
CA ALA A 106 5.33 -12.95 0.38
C ALA A 106 3.97 -12.26 0.29
N LEU A 107 3.15 -12.35 1.35
CA LEU A 107 1.86 -11.68 1.37
C LEU A 107 2.00 -10.14 1.41
N MET A 108 2.99 -9.61 2.13
CA MET A 108 3.30 -8.17 2.13
C MET A 108 3.60 -7.69 0.70
N MET A 109 4.44 -8.41 -0.05
CA MET A 109 4.75 -8.11 -1.45
C MET A 109 3.49 -8.07 -2.32
N VAL A 110 2.63 -9.10 -2.20
CA VAL A 110 1.36 -9.16 -2.94
C VAL A 110 0.42 -8.01 -2.56
N VAL A 111 0.28 -7.71 -1.26
CA VAL A 111 -0.56 -6.62 -0.74
C VAL A 111 -0.04 -5.26 -1.23
N THR A 112 1.27 -5.03 -1.21
CA THR A 112 1.89 -3.78 -1.67
C THR A 112 1.73 -3.60 -3.17
N ALA A 113 1.94 -4.65 -3.97
CA ALA A 113 1.67 -4.63 -5.41
C ALA A 113 0.19 -4.31 -5.68
N SER A 114 -0.72 -4.98 -4.98
CA SER A 114 -2.17 -4.71 -5.06
C SER A 114 -2.51 -3.29 -4.65
N GLY A 115 -1.92 -2.76 -3.58
CA GLY A 115 -2.10 -1.40 -3.11
C GLY A 115 -1.64 -0.36 -4.14
N HIS A 116 -0.54 -0.64 -4.84
CA HIS A 116 -0.06 0.21 -5.91
C HIS A 116 -1.02 0.27 -7.10
N VAL A 117 -1.61 -0.87 -7.49
CA VAL A 117 -2.70 -0.91 -8.48
C VAL A 117 -3.89 -0.05 -8.02
N GLY A 118 -4.24 -0.11 -6.74
CA GLY A 118 -5.27 0.75 -6.13
C GLY A 118 -4.98 2.24 -6.24
N GLN A 119 -3.73 2.66 -6.01
CA GLN A 119 -3.30 4.06 -6.19
C GLN A 119 -3.52 4.53 -7.61
N TYR A 120 -3.17 3.69 -8.59
CA TYR A 120 -3.39 3.98 -10.00
C TYR A 120 -4.89 4.10 -10.33
N LEU A 121 -5.72 3.16 -9.86
CA LEU A 121 -7.18 3.20 -10.03
C LEU A 121 -7.79 4.50 -9.48
N VAL A 122 -7.37 4.94 -8.29
CA VAL A 122 -7.86 6.19 -7.69
C VAL A 122 -7.43 7.42 -8.50
N ARG A 123 -6.19 7.46 -9.01
CA ARG A 123 -5.71 8.56 -9.86
C ARG A 123 -6.52 8.64 -11.15
N LYS A 124 -6.71 7.50 -11.81
CA LYS A 124 -7.53 7.40 -13.04
C LYS A 124 -8.96 7.86 -12.81
N LEU A 125 -9.61 7.41 -11.73
CA LEU A 125 -10.95 7.87 -11.35
C LEU A 125 -11.00 9.39 -11.16
N ARG A 126 -10.02 9.98 -10.47
CA ARG A 126 -9.99 11.44 -10.24
C ARG A 126 -9.78 12.23 -11.54
N GLU A 127 -8.94 11.72 -12.45
CA GLU A 127 -8.71 12.32 -13.75
C GLU A 127 -9.96 12.28 -14.62
N GLU A 128 -10.63 11.13 -14.72
CA GLU A 128 -11.89 10.96 -15.46
C GLU A 128 -12.98 11.92 -14.93
N VAL A 129 -13.13 12.00 -13.61
CA VAL A 129 -14.08 12.93 -12.98
C VAL A 129 -13.73 14.38 -13.29
N ARG A 130 -12.45 14.74 -13.25
CA ARG A 130 -11.99 16.11 -13.54
C ARG A 130 -12.27 16.50 -14.99
N VAL A 131 -11.98 15.61 -15.95
CA VAL A 131 -12.25 15.84 -17.38
C VAL A 131 -13.75 16.02 -17.62
N LYS A 132 -14.57 15.15 -17.02
CA LYS A 132 -16.03 15.20 -17.19
C LYS A 132 -16.65 16.45 -16.56
N LYS A 133 -16.21 16.85 -15.36
CA LYS A 133 -16.60 18.13 -14.75
C LYS A 133 -16.31 19.32 -15.65
N LYS A 134 -15.13 19.34 -16.28
CA LYS A 134 -14.72 20.39 -17.22
C LYS A 134 -15.60 20.42 -18.47
N GLN A 135 -15.97 19.26 -19.02
CA GLN A 135 -16.86 19.15 -20.18
C GLN A 135 -18.29 19.65 -19.87
N LEU A 136 -18.77 19.41 -18.64
CA LEU A 136 -20.10 19.82 -18.20
C LEU A 136 -20.16 21.28 -17.70
N GLY A 137 -19.05 22.02 -17.73
CA GLY A 137 -19.00 23.42 -17.27
C GLY A 137 -19.26 23.62 -15.77
N ILE A 138 -19.17 22.56 -14.96
CA ILE A 138 -19.43 22.61 -13.51
C ILE A 138 -18.23 23.27 -12.82
N GLN A 139 -18.44 24.46 -12.24
CA GLN A 139 -17.45 25.13 -11.41
C GLN A 139 -17.38 24.49 -10.01
N ASP A 140 -16.17 24.45 -9.43
CA ASP A 140 -15.83 23.70 -8.21
C ASP A 140 -16.57 24.12 -6.93
N GLY A 141 -17.40 25.18 -6.97
CA GLY A 141 -18.06 25.78 -5.80
C GLY A 141 -19.52 25.39 -5.56
N ASN A 142 -20.23 24.79 -6.52
CA ASN A 142 -21.65 24.44 -6.35
C ASN A 142 -21.83 22.92 -6.26
N VAL A 143 -21.55 22.36 -5.08
CA VAL A 143 -21.49 20.90 -4.85
C VAL A 143 -22.75 20.35 -4.16
N ASP A 144 -23.83 21.13 -4.11
CA ASP A 144 -25.04 20.74 -3.34
C ASP A 144 -26.21 20.26 -4.23
N GLY A 145 -25.96 19.90 -5.50
CA GLY A 145 -27.02 19.42 -6.41
C GLY A 145 -26.59 18.39 -7.46
N LEU A 146 -25.53 17.61 -7.19
CA LEU A 146 -24.96 16.63 -8.16
C LEU A 146 -24.87 15.20 -7.60
N GLU A 147 -25.65 14.90 -6.57
CA GLU A 147 -26.03 13.52 -6.32
C GLU A 147 -27.01 13.12 -7.45
N GLN A 148 -26.54 12.31 -8.41
CA GLN A 148 -27.18 11.05 -8.82
C GLN A 148 -27.25 10.71 -10.33
N GLN A 149 -27.16 11.59 -11.32
CA GLN A 149 -27.45 11.18 -12.71
C GLN A 149 -26.56 11.78 -13.80
N ALA A 150 -25.45 11.09 -14.12
CA ALA A 150 -25.02 10.81 -15.51
C ALA A 150 -23.63 10.16 -15.55
N TYR A 151 -23.62 8.83 -15.39
CA TYR A 151 -22.66 7.91 -16.00
C TYR A 151 -21.19 8.06 -15.59
N TRP A 152 -20.89 7.69 -14.34
CA TRP A 152 -19.56 7.21 -13.98
C TRP A 152 -19.16 6.14 -14.99
N ASP A 153 -17.94 6.15 -15.51
CA ASP A 153 -17.43 5.02 -16.30
C ASP A 153 -17.63 3.75 -15.45
N ALA A 154 -18.67 2.98 -15.78
CA ALA A 154 -19.09 1.83 -14.98
C ALA A 154 -17.92 0.85 -14.83
N MET A 155 -17.04 0.82 -15.83
CA MET A 155 -15.82 0.02 -15.82
C MET A 155 -14.81 0.46 -14.76
N THR A 156 -14.44 1.74 -14.66
CA THR A 156 -13.40 2.17 -13.70
C THR A 156 -13.91 2.08 -12.25
N VAL A 157 -15.19 2.43 -12.01
CA VAL A 157 -15.79 2.31 -10.67
C VAL A 157 -15.94 0.85 -10.27
N LYS A 158 -16.46 -0.01 -11.16
CA LYS A 158 -16.57 -1.46 -10.91
C LYS A 158 -15.19 -2.09 -10.69
N ALA A 159 -14.18 -1.69 -11.46
CA ALA A 159 -12.80 -2.14 -11.25
C ALA A 159 -12.26 -1.73 -9.88
N PHE A 160 -12.55 -0.51 -9.41
CA PHE A 160 -12.16 -0.05 -8.08
C PHE A 160 -12.89 -0.82 -6.95
N GLU A 161 -14.19 -1.09 -7.12
CA GLU A 161 -14.95 -1.89 -6.16
C GLU A 161 -14.45 -3.32 -6.08
N GLN A 162 -14.20 -3.95 -7.24
CA GLN A 162 -13.62 -5.29 -7.33
C GLN A 162 -12.23 -5.34 -6.71
N TRP A 163 -11.38 -4.35 -7.00
CA TRP A 163 -10.07 -4.22 -6.40
C TRP A 163 -10.17 -4.16 -4.87
N ARG A 164 -11.08 -3.35 -4.33
CA ARG A 164 -11.29 -3.23 -2.88
C ARG A 164 -11.75 -4.56 -2.28
N HIS A 165 -12.65 -5.28 -2.95
CA HIS A 165 -13.13 -6.58 -2.52
C HIS A 165 -12.00 -7.62 -2.42
N MET A 166 -11.03 -7.57 -3.32
CA MET A 166 -9.84 -8.45 -3.28
C MET A 166 -8.77 -7.96 -2.30
N HIS A 167 -8.52 -6.65 -2.24
CA HIS A 167 -7.44 -6.06 -1.45
C HIS A 167 -7.68 -6.17 0.05
N MET A 168 -8.90 -5.90 0.50
CA MET A 168 -9.22 -5.88 1.94
C MET A 168 -9.00 -7.24 2.62
N PRO A 169 -9.44 -8.39 2.08
CA PRO A 169 -9.13 -9.71 2.65
C PRO A 169 -7.63 -10.00 2.71
N MET A 170 -6.86 -9.65 1.66
CA MET A 170 -5.42 -9.84 1.66
C MET A 170 -4.73 -9.06 2.79
N VAL A 171 -5.15 -7.81 3.02
CA VAL A 171 -4.66 -7.00 4.16
C VAL A 171 -5.03 -7.64 5.50
N SER A 172 -6.26 -8.18 5.64
CA SER A 172 -6.66 -8.88 6.87
C SER A 172 -5.78 -10.10 7.15
N PHE A 173 -5.50 -10.91 6.13
CA PHE A 173 -4.57 -12.05 6.28
C PHE A 173 -3.16 -11.60 6.65
N LEU A 174 -2.67 -10.51 6.06
CA LEU A 174 -1.37 -9.94 6.40
C LEU A 174 -1.31 -9.51 7.86
N VAL A 175 -2.36 -8.85 8.36
CA VAL A 175 -2.46 -8.45 9.77
C VAL A 175 -2.41 -9.67 10.67
N VAL A 176 -3.17 -10.73 10.37
CA VAL A 176 -3.16 -11.97 11.16
C VAL A 176 -1.77 -12.62 11.16
N LEU A 177 -1.14 -12.79 9.99
CA LEU A 177 0.21 -13.35 9.90
C LEU A 177 1.23 -12.49 10.66
N THR A 178 1.12 -11.17 10.58
CA THR A 178 2.02 -10.24 11.29
C THR A 178 1.85 -10.36 12.80
N ILE A 179 0.61 -10.46 13.30
CA ILE A 179 0.35 -10.67 14.73
C ILE A 179 0.93 -12.01 15.19
N ILE A 180 0.66 -13.10 14.46
CA ILE A 180 1.20 -14.42 14.79
C ILE A 180 2.73 -14.39 14.79
N HIS A 181 3.34 -13.72 13.81
CA HIS A 181 4.79 -13.55 13.73
C HIS A 181 5.34 -12.79 14.94
N ILE A 182 4.76 -11.65 15.30
CA ILE A 182 5.19 -10.85 16.46
C ILE A 182 5.05 -11.67 17.74
N VAL A 183 3.90 -12.30 17.98
CA VAL A 183 3.66 -13.13 19.17
C VAL A 183 4.65 -14.29 19.25
N SER A 184 4.85 -15.00 18.13
CA SER A 184 5.80 -16.12 18.05
C SER A 184 7.22 -15.66 18.39
N VAL A 185 7.70 -14.58 17.77
CA VAL A 185 9.03 -14.05 18.04
C VAL A 185 9.14 -13.59 19.49
N THR A 186 8.13 -12.93 20.07
CA THR A 186 8.17 -12.53 21.48
C THR A 186 8.13 -13.70 22.47
N PHE A 187 7.45 -14.79 22.12
CA PHE A 187 7.35 -15.98 22.98
C PHE A 187 8.63 -16.82 22.94
N PHE A 188 9.23 -16.98 21.75
CA PHE A 188 10.46 -17.75 21.57
C PHE A 188 11.75 -16.93 21.75
N MET A 189 11.67 -15.60 21.76
CA MET A 189 12.77 -14.76 22.23
C MET A 189 12.91 -14.95 23.73
N ASN A 190 13.90 -15.76 24.13
CA ASN A 190 14.54 -15.59 25.41
C ASN A 190 15.18 -14.18 25.43
N TRP A 191 14.50 -13.21 26.04
CA TRP A 191 15.06 -11.91 26.42
C TRP A 191 16.12 -12.10 27.52
N ARG A 192 17.21 -12.80 27.19
CA ARG A 192 18.45 -12.85 27.95
C ARG A 192 19.49 -11.96 27.28
#